data_AF-A0A5B9ISE9-F1
#
_entry.id   AF-A0A5B9ISE9-F1
#
_cell.length_a   1.000
_cell.length_b   1.000
_cell.length_c   1.000
_cell.angle_alpha   90.00
_cell.angle_beta   90.00
_cell.angle_gamma   90.00
#
_symmetry.space_group_name_H-M   'P 1'
#
loop_
_entity.id
_entity.type
_entity.pdbx_description
1 polymer ?
#
loop_
_entity_poly.entity_id
_entity_poly.type
_entity_poly.pdbx_seq_one_letter_code
_entity_poly.pdbx_strand_id
1 'polypeptide(L)'
;MLKIIIPTIMLVPTTLLSPPKSLWTNTTLYSFLIATLSLQWLTPTYYPYKNLTPWTGIDQISSPLLVLSCWLLPLMIMASQNHLQNEPLVRKRTFILALITIQPFILLAFSTTELMLFYISFEATLIPTLILITRWGNQPERLSAGIYLLFYTLISSLPLLVTILYLHAQTGTLHLMILNLTHPTLTTSWTGILSSLALLMAFMVKAPLYGLHLWLPKAHVEAPIAGSMLLAALLLKLGGYGIMRLTMFITPLSNNLHYPFLTLALWGALMTSSICLRQTDLKSLIAYSSVSHMGLVIAACMIQTHWAFSGAMILMISHGLTSSMLFCLANTNYERTHSRILLLTRGLQPLLPLMATWWLLANLTNMALPPTTNLMAELTIMIALFNWSAFTIILTGIATLLTASYTLFMLLMTQRGVLPTHIASIQNSNTREHLLMTLHIIPLLLLILKPELISGIPS
;
A
#
# COMPACT_ATOMS: atom_id res chain seq x y z
N MET A 1 -12.25 18.35 1.37
CA MET A 1 -10.92 17.94 1.86
C MET A 1 -10.38 18.76 3.02
N LEU A 2 -10.48 20.10 3.01
CA LEU A 2 -9.91 20.98 4.05
C LEU A 2 -10.31 20.64 5.50
N LYS A 3 -11.55 20.15 5.72
CA LYS A 3 -12.04 19.71 7.04
C LYS A 3 -11.16 18.64 7.71
N ILE A 4 -10.42 17.84 6.93
CA ILE A 4 -9.51 16.80 7.44
C ILE A 4 -8.05 17.22 7.29
N ILE A 5 -7.70 17.93 6.20
CA ILE A 5 -6.34 18.44 6.00
C ILE A 5 -5.92 19.40 7.12
N ILE A 6 -6.79 20.34 7.52
CA ILE A 6 -6.46 21.30 8.59
C ILE A 6 -6.17 20.58 9.91
N PRO A 7 -7.04 19.69 10.43
CA PRO A 7 -6.70 18.87 11.59
C PRO A 7 -5.41 18.07 11.46
N THR A 8 -5.11 17.49 10.29
CA THR A 8 -3.84 16.77 10.09
C THR A 8 -2.63 17.68 10.20
N ILE A 9 -2.69 18.91 9.66
CA ILE A 9 -1.61 19.90 9.79
C ILE A 9 -1.49 20.35 11.26
N MET A 10 -2.60 20.50 11.96
CA MET A 10 -2.62 20.82 13.40
C MET A 10 -2.03 19.70 14.28
N LEU A 11 -1.84 18.49 13.77
CA LEU A 11 -1.06 17.48 14.49
C LEU A 11 0.42 17.89 14.63
N VAL A 12 0.97 18.70 13.72
CA VAL A 12 2.36 19.19 13.81
C VAL A 12 2.60 20.01 15.10
N PRO A 13 1.88 21.12 15.37
CA PRO A 13 2.08 21.88 16.60
C PRO A 13 1.73 21.05 17.85
N THR A 14 0.73 20.17 17.80
CA THR A 14 0.43 19.30 18.97
C THR A 14 1.60 18.38 19.32
N THR A 15 2.35 17.85 18.34
CA THR A 15 3.53 17.02 18.62
C THR A 15 4.67 17.82 19.25
N LEU A 16 4.88 19.05 18.80
CA LEU A 16 5.97 19.91 19.27
C LEU A 16 5.69 20.46 20.67
N LEU A 17 4.43 20.80 20.96
CA LEU A 17 4.03 21.44 22.22
C LEU A 17 3.62 20.45 23.31
N SER A 18 3.29 19.20 22.96
CA SER A 18 2.85 18.21 23.95
C SER A 18 3.95 17.86 24.98
N PRO A 19 3.57 17.67 26.27
CA PRO A 19 4.51 17.24 27.29
C PRO A 19 5.04 15.82 27.00
N PRO A 20 6.26 15.49 27.47
CA PRO A 20 6.96 14.27 27.07
C PRO A 20 6.19 12.99 27.43
N LYS A 21 5.45 12.98 28.54
CA LYS A 21 4.66 11.82 28.98
C LYS A 21 3.42 11.58 28.12
N SER A 22 2.77 12.63 27.63
CA SER A 22 1.52 12.54 26.87
C SER A 22 1.72 12.67 25.35
N LEU A 23 2.98 12.72 24.88
CA LEU A 23 3.31 12.90 23.46
C LEU A 23 2.63 11.82 22.59
N TRP A 24 2.80 10.55 22.97
CA TRP A 24 2.24 9.42 22.25
C TRP A 24 0.72 9.32 22.40
N THR A 25 0.19 9.58 23.60
CA THR A 25 -1.26 9.49 23.86
C THR A 25 -2.03 10.58 23.13
N ASN A 26 -1.53 11.81 23.12
CA ASN A 26 -2.21 12.93 22.46
C ASN A 26 -2.18 12.75 20.94
N THR A 27 -1.02 12.38 20.38
CA THR A 27 -0.88 12.19 18.92
C THR A 27 -1.71 11.00 18.42
N THR A 28 -1.76 9.89 19.15
CA THR A 28 -2.66 8.76 18.82
C THR A 28 -4.13 9.14 18.94
N LEU A 29 -4.54 9.81 20.02
CA LEU A 29 -5.94 10.22 20.22
C LEU A 29 -6.43 11.16 19.12
N TYR A 30 -5.69 12.23 18.81
CA TYR A 30 -6.10 13.17 17.78
C TYR A 30 -6.06 12.55 16.37
N SER A 31 -5.11 11.65 16.09
CA SER A 31 -5.10 10.93 14.81
C SER A 31 -6.26 9.94 14.68
N PHE A 32 -6.70 9.28 15.76
CA PHE A 32 -7.94 8.50 15.75
C PHE A 32 -9.18 9.38 15.54
N LEU A 33 -9.26 10.56 16.16
CA LEU A 33 -10.35 11.49 15.88
C LEU A 33 -10.42 11.85 14.39
N ILE A 34 -9.27 12.13 13.76
CA ILE A 34 -9.21 12.37 12.31
C ILE A 34 -9.65 11.13 11.52
N ALA A 35 -9.22 9.93 11.92
CA ALA A 35 -9.63 8.68 11.28
C ALA A 35 -11.14 8.46 11.36
N THR A 36 -11.78 8.71 12.51
CA THR A 36 -13.23 8.61 12.66
C THR A 36 -13.98 9.63 11.79
N LEU A 37 -13.49 10.87 11.70
CA LEU A 37 -14.07 11.89 10.82
C LEU A 37 -13.97 11.49 9.33
N SER A 38 -12.90 10.79 8.94
CA SER A 38 -12.69 10.35 7.55
C SER A 38 -13.75 9.35 7.08
N LEU A 39 -14.37 8.58 7.97
CA LEU A 39 -15.41 7.60 7.63
C LEU A 39 -16.62 8.22 6.92
N GLN A 40 -16.86 9.52 7.09
CA GLN A 40 -17.90 10.27 6.36
C GLN A 40 -17.72 10.17 4.84
N TRP A 41 -16.48 10.00 4.36
CA TRP A 41 -16.18 9.89 2.94
C TRP A 41 -16.60 8.55 2.31
N LEU A 42 -16.84 7.49 3.08
CA LEU A 42 -17.27 6.18 2.54
C LEU A 42 -18.74 6.16 2.11
N THR A 43 -19.56 7.11 2.55
CA THR A 43 -21.01 7.15 2.26
C THR A 43 -21.31 7.12 0.76
N PRO A 44 -21.93 6.10 0.15
CA PRO A 44 -22.14 6.10 -1.30
C PRO A 44 -22.96 7.33 -1.75
N THR A 45 -22.57 7.93 -2.87
CA THR A 45 -23.30 9.05 -3.49
C THR A 45 -23.53 8.77 -4.96
N TYR A 46 -24.71 9.18 -5.44
CA TYR A 46 -25.08 9.09 -6.85
C TYR A 46 -24.20 9.97 -7.76
N TYR A 47 -23.74 11.11 -7.23
CA TYR A 47 -22.82 11.97 -7.97
C TYR A 47 -21.40 11.36 -8.04
N PRO A 48 -20.70 11.55 -9.18
CA PRO A 48 -19.36 10.99 -9.38
C PRO A 48 -18.34 11.52 -8.37
N TYR A 49 -18.52 12.77 -7.93
CA TYR A 49 -17.66 13.42 -6.95
C TYR A 49 -18.47 14.03 -5.81
N LYS A 50 -17.90 13.98 -4.62
CA LYS A 50 -18.34 14.70 -3.42
C LYS A 50 -17.39 15.86 -3.15
N ASN A 51 -17.95 16.96 -2.65
CA ASN A 51 -17.19 18.13 -2.19
C ASN A 51 -16.18 18.63 -3.23
N LEU A 52 -16.61 18.75 -4.49
CA LEU A 52 -15.78 19.23 -5.58
C LEU A 52 -15.38 20.69 -5.34
N THR A 53 -14.08 20.95 -5.41
CA THR A 53 -13.43 22.26 -5.44
C THR A 53 -12.53 22.28 -6.68
N PRO A 54 -12.03 23.44 -7.14
CA PRO A 54 -11.17 23.47 -8.33
C PRO A 54 -9.96 22.53 -8.23
N TRP A 55 -9.42 22.32 -7.03
CA TRP A 55 -8.20 21.52 -6.82
C TRP A 55 -8.42 20.15 -6.18
N THR A 56 -9.54 19.94 -5.49
CA THR A 56 -9.80 18.68 -4.78
C THR A 56 -11.21 18.16 -5.02
N GLY A 57 -11.33 16.84 -5.17
CA GLY A 57 -12.59 16.11 -5.32
C GLY A 57 -12.46 14.72 -4.72
N ILE A 58 -13.57 14.18 -4.22
CA ILE A 58 -13.61 12.83 -3.64
C ILE A 58 -14.60 12.00 -4.43
N ASP A 59 -14.12 11.01 -5.16
CA ASP A 59 -14.94 10.02 -5.83
C ASP A 59 -14.90 8.67 -5.09
N GLN A 60 -15.54 7.68 -5.68
CA GLN A 60 -15.64 6.35 -5.09
C GLN A 60 -14.33 5.56 -5.14
N ILE A 61 -13.41 5.90 -6.05
CA ILE A 61 -12.07 5.31 -6.11
C ILE A 61 -11.16 5.91 -5.03
N SER A 62 -11.17 7.23 -4.87
CA SER A 62 -10.34 7.90 -3.86
C SER A 62 -10.85 7.71 -2.44
N SER A 63 -12.17 7.61 -2.22
CA SER A 63 -12.73 7.59 -0.86
C SER A 63 -12.19 6.46 0.04
N PRO A 64 -12.07 5.19 -0.41
CA PRO A 64 -11.56 4.11 0.44
C PRO A 64 -10.06 4.28 0.75
N LEU A 65 -9.28 4.77 -0.23
CA LEU A 65 -7.85 5.03 -0.08
C LEU A 65 -7.58 6.19 0.88
N LEU A 66 -8.41 7.24 0.81
CA LEU A 66 -8.37 8.36 1.75
C LEU A 66 -8.66 7.89 3.19
N VAL A 67 -9.72 7.09 3.38
CA VAL A 67 -10.05 6.55 4.71
C VAL A 67 -8.97 5.61 5.23
N LEU A 68 -8.45 4.70 4.40
CA LEU A 68 -7.34 3.83 4.76
C LEU A 68 -6.11 4.63 5.21
N SER A 69 -5.80 5.74 4.53
CA SER A 69 -4.68 6.61 4.90
C SER A 69 -4.86 7.23 6.28
N CYS A 70 -6.05 7.79 6.56
CA CYS A 70 -6.34 8.37 7.87
C CYS A 70 -6.34 7.32 8.97
N TRP A 71 -6.83 6.11 8.67
CA TRP A 71 -6.85 4.99 9.60
C TRP A 71 -5.44 4.50 9.96
N LEU A 72 -4.50 4.46 9.02
CA LEU A 72 -3.17 3.93 9.28
C LEU A 72 -2.29 4.84 10.15
N LEU A 73 -2.50 6.15 10.15
CA LEU A 73 -1.69 7.09 10.94
C LEU A 73 -1.61 6.71 12.44
N PRO A 74 -2.74 6.54 13.17
CA PRO A 74 -2.67 6.13 14.57
C PRO A 74 -2.03 4.74 14.74
N LEU A 75 -2.29 3.79 13.84
CA LEU A 75 -1.70 2.45 13.88
C LEU A 75 -0.17 2.49 13.75
N MET A 76 0.36 3.32 12.85
CA MET A 76 1.81 3.54 12.68
C MET A 76 2.45 4.16 13.93
N ILE A 77 1.77 5.13 14.54
CA ILE A 77 2.22 5.76 15.78
C ILE A 77 2.26 4.70 16.90
N MET A 78 1.21 3.89 17.06
CA MET A 78 1.19 2.81 18.06
C MET A 78 2.26 1.76 17.83
N ALA A 79 2.50 1.35 16.57
CA ALA A 79 3.49 0.33 16.21
C ALA A 79 4.93 0.73 16.59
N SER A 80 5.26 2.01 16.39
CA SER A 80 6.64 2.53 16.51
C SER A 80 7.09 2.87 17.94
N GLN A 81 6.15 2.94 18.89
CA GLN A 81 6.42 3.38 20.28
C GLN A 81 7.51 2.58 20.99
N ASN A 82 7.49 1.26 20.85
CA ASN A 82 8.39 0.37 21.60
C ASN A 82 9.85 0.52 21.14
N HIS A 83 10.09 0.41 19.83
CA HIS A 83 11.44 0.58 19.28
C HIS A 83 12.04 1.96 19.57
N LEU A 84 11.21 3.01 19.62
CA LEU A 84 11.66 4.38 19.87
C LEU A 84 11.80 4.71 21.36
N GLN A 85 11.51 3.80 22.29
CA GLN A 85 11.49 4.10 23.72
C GLN A 85 12.84 4.66 24.23
N ASN A 86 13.95 4.18 23.68
CA ASN A 86 15.29 4.57 24.08
C ASN A 86 15.81 5.85 23.37
N GLU A 87 15.11 6.36 22.36
CA GLU A 87 15.54 7.57 21.65
C GLU A 87 15.27 8.85 22.47
N PRO A 88 16.12 9.90 22.33
CA PRO A 88 15.89 11.20 22.95
C PRO A 88 14.61 11.84 22.44
N LEU A 89 14.01 12.70 23.28
CA LEU A 89 12.71 13.33 23.01
C LEU A 89 12.66 14.06 21.66
N VAL A 90 13.73 14.78 21.31
CA VAL A 90 13.80 15.52 20.05
C VAL A 90 13.67 14.57 18.85
N ARG A 91 14.31 13.40 18.90
CA ARG A 91 14.23 12.41 17.82
C ARG A 91 12.88 11.69 17.78
N LYS A 92 12.24 11.47 18.93
CA LYS A 92 10.85 10.98 18.99
C LYS A 92 9.90 11.98 18.31
N ARG A 93 10.06 13.28 18.60
CA ARG A 93 9.27 14.35 17.97
C ARG A 93 9.51 14.42 16.47
N THR A 94 10.76 14.39 16.00
CA THR A 94 11.04 14.43 14.56
C THR A 94 10.52 13.20 13.82
N PHE A 95 10.52 12.02 14.46
CA PHE A 95 9.93 10.80 13.89
C PHE A 95 8.42 10.95 13.69
N ILE A 96 7.70 11.36 14.73
CA ILE A 96 6.24 11.54 14.64
C ILE A 96 5.90 12.67 13.66
N LEU A 97 6.69 13.75 13.64
CA LEU A 97 6.54 14.83 12.68
C LEU A 97 6.74 14.32 11.24
N ALA A 98 7.73 13.46 10.98
CA ALA A 98 7.91 12.85 9.67
C ALA A 98 6.72 11.96 9.26
N LEU A 99 6.10 11.21 10.18
CA LEU A 99 4.88 10.45 9.89
C LEU A 99 3.69 11.38 9.56
N ILE A 100 3.51 12.43 10.35
CA ILE A 100 2.40 13.38 10.18
C ILE A 100 2.55 14.18 8.90
N THR A 101 3.77 14.57 8.49
CA THR A 101 3.97 15.35 7.26
C THR A 101 3.71 14.53 6.00
N ILE A 102 3.83 13.20 6.04
CA ILE A 102 3.48 12.35 4.88
C ILE A 102 1.96 12.35 4.66
N GLN A 103 1.17 12.33 5.74
CA GLN A 103 -0.28 12.23 5.66
C GLN A 103 -0.97 13.28 4.78
N PRO A 104 -0.73 14.60 4.91
CA PRO A 104 -1.36 15.59 4.04
C PRO A 104 -0.94 15.45 2.57
N PHE A 105 0.29 15.02 2.28
CA PHE A 105 0.72 14.76 0.90
C PHE A 105 -0.03 13.57 0.29
N ILE A 106 -0.22 12.48 1.05
CA ILE A 106 -1.02 11.33 0.60
C ILE A 106 -2.50 11.72 0.40
N LEU A 107 -3.08 12.43 1.36
CA LEU A 107 -4.47 12.90 1.27
C LEU A 107 -4.69 13.82 0.08
N LEU A 108 -3.73 14.71 -0.19
CA LEU A 108 -3.78 15.55 -1.37
C LEU A 108 -3.71 14.69 -2.63
N ALA A 109 -2.74 13.79 -2.74
CA ALA A 109 -2.54 12.96 -3.92
C ALA A 109 -3.80 12.15 -4.31
N PHE A 110 -4.47 11.52 -3.36
CA PHE A 110 -5.70 10.78 -3.66
C PHE A 110 -6.91 11.68 -3.98
N SER A 111 -6.92 12.95 -3.57
CA SER A 111 -8.07 13.85 -3.79
C SER A 111 -7.86 14.91 -4.87
N THR A 112 -6.69 14.97 -5.48
CA THR A 112 -6.39 15.95 -6.53
C THR A 112 -7.28 15.78 -7.76
N THR A 113 -7.75 16.91 -8.29
CA THR A 113 -8.47 16.98 -9.58
C THR A 113 -7.56 17.38 -10.75
N GLU A 114 -6.44 18.06 -10.47
CA GLU A 114 -5.44 18.48 -11.46
C GLU A 114 -4.24 17.54 -11.49
N LEU A 115 -3.83 17.09 -12.68
CA LEU A 115 -2.70 16.16 -12.86
C LEU A 115 -1.35 16.72 -12.36
N MET A 116 -1.11 18.03 -12.48
CA MET A 116 0.13 18.64 -11.97
C MET A 116 0.19 18.60 -10.44
N LEU A 117 -0.94 18.88 -9.77
CA LEU A 117 -1.02 18.80 -8.31
C LEU A 117 -0.89 17.35 -7.84
N PHE A 118 -1.45 16.41 -8.60
CA PHE A 118 -1.25 14.97 -8.37
C PHE A 118 0.24 14.62 -8.42
N TYR A 119 0.96 15.05 -9.46
CA TYR A 119 2.41 14.81 -9.57
C TYR A 119 3.22 15.40 -8.42
N ILE A 120 2.97 16.68 -8.07
CA ILE A 120 3.71 17.35 -6.98
C ILE A 120 3.47 16.62 -5.66
N SER A 121 2.21 16.31 -5.32
CA SER A 121 1.89 15.58 -4.09
C SER A 121 2.43 14.15 -4.11
N PHE A 122 2.39 13.48 -5.26
CA PHE A 122 2.95 12.15 -5.48
C PHE A 122 4.45 12.09 -5.21
N GLU A 123 5.25 13.02 -5.72
CA GLU A 123 6.69 13.09 -5.47
C GLU A 123 7.00 13.60 -4.05
N ALA A 124 6.22 14.55 -3.53
CA ALA A 124 6.39 15.08 -2.19
C ALA A 124 6.29 13.99 -1.10
N THR A 125 5.50 12.93 -1.33
CA THR A 125 5.46 11.78 -0.40
C THR A 125 6.83 11.12 -0.21
N LEU A 126 7.73 11.18 -1.19
CA LEU A 126 9.03 10.51 -1.10
C LEU A 126 9.92 11.14 -0.02
N ILE A 127 9.86 12.46 0.16
CA ILE A 127 10.81 13.17 1.03
C ILE A 127 10.73 12.67 2.47
N PRO A 128 9.58 12.67 3.17
CA PRO A 128 9.59 12.21 4.55
C PRO A 128 9.68 10.68 4.66
N THR A 129 9.31 9.93 3.61
CA THR A 129 9.52 8.47 3.59
C THR A 129 11.00 8.10 3.55
N LEU A 130 11.80 8.82 2.75
CA LEU A 130 13.24 8.68 2.70
C LEU A 130 13.87 9.00 4.05
N ILE A 131 13.40 10.07 4.71
CA ILE A 131 13.86 10.44 6.06
C ILE A 131 13.54 9.30 7.04
N LEU A 132 12.33 8.73 7.01
CA LEU A 132 11.96 7.61 7.89
C LEU A 132 12.87 6.39 7.73
N ILE A 133 13.16 5.99 6.48
CA ILE A 133 13.96 4.80 6.17
C ILE A 133 15.43 5.03 6.53
N THR A 134 16.03 6.11 6.01
CA THR A 134 17.48 6.35 6.14
C THR A 134 17.89 6.72 7.56
N ARG A 135 16.99 7.31 8.36
CA ARG A 135 17.29 7.76 9.72
C ARG A 135 16.97 6.74 10.80
N TRP A 136 15.82 6.07 10.72
CA TRP A 136 15.32 5.13 11.74
C TRP A 136 15.27 3.66 11.28
N GLY A 137 15.84 3.34 10.12
CA GLY A 137 16.13 1.95 9.77
C GLY A 137 17.20 1.34 10.67
N ASN A 138 17.14 0.04 10.96
CA ASN A 138 18.02 -0.59 11.94
C ASN A 138 19.42 -0.92 11.39
N GLN A 139 19.51 -1.34 10.13
CA GLN A 139 20.75 -1.85 9.53
C GLN A 139 21.46 -0.79 8.66
N PRO A 140 22.78 -0.91 8.41
CA PRO A 140 23.51 0.05 7.58
C PRO A 140 23.01 0.12 6.13
N GLU A 141 22.43 -0.96 5.59
CA GLU A 141 21.88 -1.00 4.23
C GLU A 141 20.69 -0.04 4.04
N ARG A 142 20.15 0.57 5.10
CA ARG A 142 19.09 1.59 5.01
C ARG A 142 19.45 2.75 4.08
N LEU A 143 20.73 3.12 4.00
CA LEU A 143 21.19 4.19 3.10
C LEU A 143 21.12 3.74 1.64
N SER A 144 21.60 2.53 1.34
CA SER A 144 21.51 1.99 -0.02
C SER A 144 20.04 1.76 -0.41
N ALA A 145 19.21 1.24 0.48
CA ALA A 145 17.76 1.10 0.27
C ALA A 145 17.08 2.44 -0.02
N GLY A 146 17.45 3.50 0.70
CA GLY A 146 16.97 4.86 0.43
C GLY A 146 17.37 5.37 -0.95
N ILE A 147 18.61 5.12 -1.39
CA ILE A 147 19.10 5.45 -2.73
C ILE A 147 18.30 4.69 -3.80
N TYR A 148 18.07 3.39 -3.62
CA TYR A 148 17.23 2.60 -4.55
C TYR A 148 15.83 3.16 -4.66
N LEU A 149 15.16 3.44 -3.53
CA LEU A 149 13.81 4.01 -3.52
C LEU A 149 13.77 5.35 -4.25
N LEU A 150 14.71 6.26 -3.94
CA LEU A 150 14.75 7.61 -4.52
C LEU A 150 14.97 7.59 -6.04
N PHE A 151 15.99 6.87 -6.52
CA PHE A 151 16.35 6.94 -7.93
C PHE A 151 15.40 6.16 -8.83
N TYR A 152 14.84 5.03 -8.36
CA TYR A 152 13.81 4.32 -9.13
C TYR A 152 12.62 5.26 -9.38
N THR A 153 12.15 5.94 -8.34
CA THR A 153 10.99 6.83 -8.48
C THR A 153 11.32 8.05 -9.32
N LEU A 154 12.41 8.78 -9.03
CA LEU A 154 12.75 10.01 -9.75
C LEU A 154 13.02 9.80 -11.25
N ILE A 155 13.76 8.75 -11.61
CA ILE A 155 14.07 8.47 -13.03
C ILE A 155 12.79 8.16 -13.80
N SER A 156 11.83 7.48 -13.16
CA SER A 156 10.55 7.15 -13.79
C SER A 156 9.54 8.30 -13.79
N SER A 157 9.61 9.20 -12.81
CA SER A 157 8.64 10.28 -12.64
C SER A 157 9.00 11.56 -13.41
N LEU A 158 10.27 11.82 -13.70
CA LEU A 158 10.66 12.96 -14.54
C LEU A 158 10.07 12.87 -15.97
N PRO A 159 10.07 11.71 -16.67
CA PRO A 159 9.33 11.54 -17.92
C PRO A 159 7.83 11.80 -17.79
N LEU A 160 7.23 11.39 -16.67
CA LEU A 160 5.83 11.71 -16.38
C LEU A 160 5.62 13.23 -16.29
N LEU A 161 6.50 13.98 -15.63
CA LEU A 161 6.40 15.44 -15.57
C LEU A 161 6.45 16.08 -16.96
N VAL A 162 7.40 15.66 -17.80
CA VAL A 162 7.55 16.19 -19.17
C VAL A 162 6.28 15.93 -19.98
N THR A 163 5.69 14.75 -19.87
CA THR A 163 4.44 14.42 -20.58
C THR A 163 3.25 15.20 -20.05
N ILE A 164 3.13 15.43 -18.73
CA ILE A 164 2.08 16.28 -18.16
C ILE A 164 2.18 17.71 -18.69
N LEU A 165 3.39 18.28 -18.74
CA LEU A 165 3.59 19.63 -19.29
C LEU A 165 3.27 19.70 -20.78
N TYR A 166 3.63 18.66 -21.54
CA TYR A 166 3.27 18.55 -22.95
C TYR A 166 1.75 18.48 -23.16
N LEU A 167 1.06 17.66 -22.37
CA LEU A 167 -0.41 17.58 -22.40
C LEU A 167 -1.06 18.92 -22.09
N HIS A 168 -0.52 19.66 -21.13
CA HIS A 168 -1.01 21.00 -20.79
C HIS A 168 -0.86 21.97 -21.98
N ALA A 169 0.28 21.94 -22.67
CA ALA A 169 0.50 22.78 -23.84
C ALA A 169 -0.47 22.48 -25.00
N GLN A 170 -0.91 21.22 -25.14
CA GLN A 170 -1.84 20.81 -26.19
C GLN A 170 -3.31 21.09 -25.85
N THR A 171 -3.73 20.74 -24.64
CA THR A 171 -5.14 20.76 -24.22
C THR A 171 -5.53 22.03 -23.45
N GLY A 172 -4.55 22.81 -23.01
CA GLY A 172 -4.72 24.03 -22.21
C GLY A 172 -5.14 23.80 -20.75
N THR A 173 -5.57 22.58 -20.38
CA THR A 173 -6.05 22.26 -19.02
C THR A 173 -5.52 20.92 -18.56
N LEU A 174 -5.29 20.75 -17.24
CA LEU A 174 -4.87 19.48 -16.64
C LEU A 174 -5.92 18.89 -15.70
N HIS A 175 -7.13 19.45 -15.75
CA HIS A 175 -8.24 19.01 -14.94
C HIS A 175 -8.72 17.65 -15.42
N LEU A 176 -8.61 16.63 -14.57
CA LEU A 176 -8.95 15.24 -14.90
C LEU A 176 -10.35 15.11 -15.50
N MET A 177 -11.33 15.87 -14.99
CA MET A 177 -12.70 15.81 -15.49
C MET A 177 -12.85 16.42 -16.90
N ILE A 178 -12.16 17.52 -17.20
CA ILE A 178 -12.21 18.14 -18.54
C ILE A 178 -11.46 17.26 -19.53
N LEU A 179 -10.31 16.73 -19.12
CA LEU A 179 -9.50 15.82 -19.93
C LEU A 179 -10.25 14.55 -20.34
N ASN A 180 -11.08 14.00 -19.46
CA ASN A 180 -11.94 12.86 -19.80
C ASN A 180 -13.02 13.21 -20.83
N LEU A 181 -13.42 14.49 -20.96
CA LEU A 181 -14.42 14.91 -21.96
C LEU A 181 -13.78 15.26 -23.31
N THR A 182 -12.56 15.79 -23.30
CA THR A 182 -11.88 16.28 -24.51
C THR A 182 -11.07 15.21 -25.24
N HIS A 183 -10.98 13.98 -24.69
CA HIS A 183 -10.27 12.81 -25.22
C HIS A 183 -9.18 13.18 -26.24
N PRO A 184 -7.97 13.58 -25.79
CA PRO A 184 -6.92 13.94 -26.72
C PRO A 184 -6.58 12.72 -27.56
N THR A 185 -6.74 12.86 -28.87
CA THR A 185 -6.42 11.80 -29.82
C THR A 185 -4.92 11.58 -29.82
N LEU A 186 -4.46 10.58 -29.06
CA LEU A 186 -3.08 10.11 -29.13
C LEU A 186 -2.89 9.44 -30.49
N THR A 187 -2.07 10.07 -31.34
CA THR A 187 -1.68 9.49 -32.62
C THR A 187 -0.85 8.23 -32.37
N THR A 188 -0.98 7.23 -33.25
CA THR A 188 -0.19 5.98 -33.20
C THR A 188 1.28 6.16 -33.59
N SER A 189 1.77 7.40 -33.58
CA SER A 189 3.18 7.71 -33.84
C SER A 189 4.06 7.26 -32.67
N TRP A 190 5.35 7.08 -32.93
CA TRP A 190 6.35 6.80 -31.89
C TRP A 190 6.30 7.79 -30.72
N THR A 191 5.94 9.04 -31.00
CA THR A 191 5.74 10.07 -29.97
C THR A 191 4.56 9.76 -29.04
N GLY A 192 3.43 9.26 -29.57
CA GLY A 192 2.27 8.84 -28.78
C GLY A 192 2.54 7.59 -27.94
N ILE A 193 3.34 6.65 -28.49
CA ILE A 193 3.79 5.46 -27.76
C ILE A 193 4.73 5.86 -26.61
N LEU A 194 5.69 6.75 -26.87
CA LEU A 194 6.62 7.23 -25.83
C LEU A 194 5.91 8.06 -24.76
N SER A 195 4.93 8.90 -25.14
CA SER A 195 4.18 9.69 -24.17
C SER A 195 3.32 8.80 -23.27
N SER A 196 2.60 7.83 -23.83
CA SER A 196 1.81 6.86 -23.06
C SER A 196 2.68 5.95 -22.18
N LEU A 197 3.87 5.56 -22.65
CA LEU A 197 4.85 4.85 -21.82
C LEU A 197 5.32 5.72 -20.64
N ALA A 198 5.69 6.99 -20.90
CA ALA A 198 6.13 7.91 -19.85
C ALA A 198 5.01 8.23 -18.84
N LEU A 199 3.75 8.31 -19.28
CA LEU A 199 2.58 8.44 -18.42
C LEU A 199 2.42 7.24 -17.48
N LEU A 200 2.67 6.01 -17.94
CA LEU A 200 2.46 4.80 -17.13
C LEU A 200 3.68 4.40 -16.28
N MET A 201 4.90 4.64 -16.77
CA MET A 201 6.13 4.07 -16.19
C MET A 201 6.37 4.50 -14.73
N ALA A 202 6.08 5.75 -14.38
CA ALA A 202 6.19 6.25 -13.01
C ALA A 202 5.34 5.44 -12.01
N PHE A 203 4.13 5.09 -12.43
CA PHE A 203 3.22 4.32 -11.59
C PHE A 203 3.58 2.84 -11.57
N MET A 204 4.11 2.31 -12.66
CA MET A 204 4.64 0.93 -12.70
C MET A 204 5.81 0.74 -11.74
N VAL A 205 6.68 1.75 -11.59
CA VAL A 205 7.77 1.69 -10.60
C VAL A 205 7.21 1.73 -9.17
N LYS A 206 6.22 2.58 -8.88
CA LYS A 206 5.61 2.66 -7.54
C LYS A 206 4.69 1.49 -7.19
N ALA A 207 3.97 0.92 -8.16
CA ALA A 207 3.11 -0.26 -8.01
C ALA A 207 3.87 -1.59 -8.16
N PRO A 208 5.16 -1.58 -7.80
CA PRO A 208 6.28 -2.35 -8.37
C PRO A 208 5.88 -3.41 -9.42
N LEU A 209 5.97 -3.04 -10.68
CA LEU A 209 5.97 -4.00 -11.77
C LEU A 209 7.19 -4.93 -11.63
N TYR A 210 7.04 -6.20 -12.00
CA TYR A 210 8.15 -7.15 -12.02
C TYR A 210 9.34 -6.60 -12.84
N GLY A 211 10.56 -7.02 -12.55
CA GLY A 211 11.78 -6.35 -13.06
C GLY A 211 12.10 -4.98 -12.42
N LEU A 212 11.10 -4.13 -12.16
CA LEU A 212 11.27 -2.82 -11.49
C LEU A 212 11.09 -2.88 -9.97
N HIS A 213 10.68 -4.03 -9.44
CA HIS A 213 10.35 -4.25 -8.03
C HIS A 213 11.54 -4.32 -7.05
N LEU A 214 12.80 -4.32 -7.52
CA LEU A 214 13.97 -4.59 -6.67
C LEU A 214 14.18 -3.60 -5.52
N TRP A 215 13.68 -2.37 -5.64
CA TRP A 215 13.73 -1.38 -4.57
C TRP A 215 12.85 -1.78 -3.38
N LEU A 216 11.75 -2.50 -3.62
CA LEU A 216 10.72 -2.76 -2.61
C LEU A 216 11.22 -3.71 -1.51
N PRO A 217 11.77 -4.92 -1.80
CA PRO A 217 12.28 -5.79 -0.74
C PRO A 217 13.32 -5.10 0.13
N LYS A 218 14.22 -4.30 -0.47
CA LYS A 218 15.23 -3.53 0.29
C LYS A 218 14.58 -2.44 1.16
N ALA A 219 13.68 -1.65 0.59
CA ALA A 219 13.01 -0.56 1.30
C ALA A 219 12.19 -1.08 2.49
N HIS A 220 11.40 -2.14 2.33
CA HIS A 220 10.59 -2.71 3.41
C HIS A 220 11.41 -3.38 4.50
N VAL A 221 12.45 -4.11 4.12
CA VAL A 221 13.27 -4.87 5.06
C VAL A 221 14.04 -3.91 5.98
N GLU A 222 14.54 -2.80 5.42
CA GLU A 222 15.33 -1.81 6.18
C GLU A 222 14.53 -0.66 6.79
N ALA A 223 13.27 -0.47 6.39
CA ALA A 223 12.41 0.49 7.05
C ALA A 223 12.09 0.10 8.51
N PRO A 224 11.91 1.10 9.40
CA PRO A 224 11.24 0.88 10.68
C PRO A 224 9.78 0.42 10.44
N ILE A 225 9.14 -0.14 11.46
CA ILE A 225 7.79 -0.71 11.33
C ILE A 225 6.78 0.26 10.71
N ALA A 226 6.73 1.51 11.18
CA ALA A 226 5.84 2.52 10.63
C ALA A 226 6.13 2.82 9.14
N GLY A 227 7.41 2.84 8.75
CA GLY A 227 7.81 2.99 7.35
C GLY A 227 7.36 1.81 6.49
N SER A 228 7.53 0.58 6.97
CA SER A 228 7.07 -0.63 6.26
C SER A 228 5.54 -0.68 6.12
N MET A 229 4.78 -0.25 7.13
CA MET A 229 3.32 -0.13 7.06
C MET A 229 2.89 0.92 6.04
N LEU A 230 3.51 2.11 6.09
CA LEU A 230 3.22 3.22 5.18
C LEU A 230 3.51 2.86 3.72
N LEU A 231 4.67 2.25 3.47
CA LEU A 231 5.05 1.74 2.16
C LEU A 231 4.01 0.74 1.67
N ALA A 232 3.72 -0.29 2.48
CA ALA A 232 2.90 -1.42 2.05
C ALA A 232 1.48 -0.99 1.75
N ALA A 233 0.88 -0.24 2.68
CA ALA A 233 -0.55 0.00 2.67
C ALA A 233 -0.97 1.26 1.91
N LEU A 234 -0.06 2.22 1.68
CA LEU A 234 -0.39 3.49 1.01
C LEU A 234 0.45 3.77 -0.24
N LEU A 235 1.78 3.72 -0.15
CA LEU A 235 2.63 4.16 -1.27
C LEU A 235 2.50 3.27 -2.52
N LEU A 236 2.37 1.95 -2.34
CA LEU A 236 2.12 1.05 -3.47
C LEU A 236 0.75 1.31 -4.11
N LYS A 237 -0.24 1.70 -3.29
CA LYS A 237 -1.62 1.96 -3.73
C LYS A 237 -1.72 3.29 -4.47
N LEU A 238 -0.85 4.24 -4.14
CA LEU A 238 -0.70 5.48 -4.91
C LEU A 238 -0.27 5.19 -6.36
N GLY A 239 0.57 4.16 -6.57
CA GLY A 239 0.89 3.65 -7.91
C GLY A 239 -0.36 3.13 -8.62
N GLY A 240 -1.08 2.18 -8.02
CA GLY A 240 -2.31 1.62 -8.60
C GLY A 240 -3.38 2.67 -8.91
N TYR A 241 -3.60 3.62 -7.99
CA TYR A 241 -4.50 4.76 -8.18
C TYR A 241 -4.11 5.61 -9.39
N GLY A 242 -2.82 5.92 -9.55
CA GLY A 242 -2.33 6.66 -10.70
C GLY A 242 -2.53 5.90 -12.02
N ILE A 243 -2.31 4.58 -12.04
CA ILE A 243 -2.61 3.73 -13.21
C ILE A 243 -4.10 3.84 -13.55
N MET A 244 -5.00 3.69 -12.57
CA MET A 244 -6.44 3.78 -12.82
C MET A 244 -6.85 5.14 -13.39
N ARG A 245 -6.38 6.25 -12.80
CA ARG A 245 -6.70 7.61 -13.29
C ARG A 245 -6.22 7.86 -14.70
N LEU A 246 -4.98 7.48 -15.00
CA LEU A 246 -4.40 7.74 -16.31
C LEU A 246 -4.96 6.80 -17.37
N THR A 247 -5.23 5.54 -17.05
CA THR A 247 -5.82 4.61 -18.03
C THR A 247 -7.21 5.07 -18.48
N MET A 248 -8.04 5.61 -17.58
CA MET A 248 -9.33 6.21 -17.98
C MET A 248 -9.16 7.34 -19.01
N PHE A 249 -8.11 8.14 -18.87
CA PHE A 249 -7.80 9.25 -19.77
C PHE A 249 -7.19 8.80 -21.11
N ILE A 250 -6.30 7.80 -21.10
CA ILE A 250 -5.51 7.38 -22.28
C ILE A 250 -6.33 6.44 -23.21
N THR A 251 -7.56 6.07 -22.85
CA THR A 251 -8.38 5.19 -23.69
C THR A 251 -8.85 5.86 -25.00
N PRO A 252 -8.77 5.15 -26.15
CA PRO A 252 -8.15 3.84 -26.34
C PRO A 252 -6.63 3.97 -26.37
N LEU A 253 -5.93 3.21 -25.49
CA LEU A 253 -4.47 3.13 -25.60
C LEU A 253 -4.14 2.63 -27.00
N SER A 254 -3.13 3.20 -27.65
CA SER A 254 -2.59 2.67 -28.89
C SER A 254 -2.33 1.17 -28.69
N ASN A 255 -3.10 0.33 -29.40
CA ASN A 255 -3.62 -0.97 -28.94
C ASN A 255 -2.62 -2.07 -28.53
N ASN A 256 -1.31 -1.80 -28.44
CA ASN A 256 -0.30 -2.82 -28.16
C ASN A 256 0.52 -2.59 -26.87
N LEU A 257 0.47 -1.42 -26.23
CA LEU A 257 1.30 -1.15 -25.04
C LEU A 257 0.88 -1.92 -23.78
N HIS A 258 -0.37 -2.37 -23.70
CA HIS A 258 -0.85 -3.13 -22.54
C HIS A 258 -0.28 -4.54 -22.48
N TYR A 259 -0.02 -5.19 -23.62
CA TYR A 259 0.48 -6.57 -23.67
C TYR A 259 1.80 -6.78 -22.90
N PRO A 260 2.87 -5.99 -23.10
CA PRO A 260 4.13 -6.21 -22.37
C PRO A 260 3.98 -5.99 -20.87
N PHE A 261 3.16 -5.03 -20.43
CA PHE A 261 2.94 -4.82 -19.00
C PHE A 261 2.10 -5.93 -18.38
N LEU A 262 1.07 -6.40 -19.10
CA LEU A 262 0.21 -7.49 -18.65
C LEU A 262 0.99 -8.81 -18.51
N THR A 263 1.80 -9.16 -19.51
CA THR A 263 2.61 -10.40 -19.46
C THR A 263 3.61 -10.35 -18.31
N LEU A 264 4.28 -9.21 -18.12
CA LEU A 264 5.25 -9.04 -17.05
C LEU A 264 4.60 -9.01 -15.66
N ALA A 265 3.39 -8.49 -15.53
CA ALA A 265 2.62 -8.49 -14.30
C ALA A 265 2.16 -9.91 -13.91
N LEU A 266 1.58 -10.67 -14.84
CA LEU A 266 1.11 -12.04 -14.60
C LEU A 266 2.26 -13.01 -14.35
N TRP A 267 3.31 -12.97 -15.19
CA TRP A 267 4.51 -13.78 -14.96
C TRP A 267 5.23 -13.36 -13.68
N GLY A 268 5.26 -12.06 -13.41
CA GLY A 268 5.83 -11.51 -12.19
C GLY A 268 5.14 -12.00 -10.92
N ALA A 269 3.81 -12.09 -10.91
CA ALA A 269 3.04 -12.62 -9.79
C ALA A 269 3.40 -14.08 -9.48
N LEU A 270 3.60 -14.90 -10.52
CA LEU A 270 4.09 -16.28 -10.38
C LEU A 270 5.52 -16.35 -9.86
N MET A 271 6.43 -15.57 -10.45
CA MET A 271 7.84 -15.63 -10.07
C MET A 271 8.05 -15.12 -8.65
N THR A 272 7.41 -14.01 -8.26
CA THR A 272 7.53 -13.45 -6.91
C THR A 272 6.91 -14.35 -5.85
N SER A 273 5.78 -15.01 -6.12
CA SER A 273 5.20 -16.01 -5.22
C SER A 273 6.10 -17.26 -5.10
N SER A 274 6.78 -17.69 -6.17
CA SER A 274 7.77 -18.76 -6.09
C SER A 274 9.00 -18.36 -5.27
N ILE A 275 9.42 -17.09 -5.35
CA ILE A 275 10.50 -16.53 -4.54
C ILE A 275 10.13 -16.58 -3.05
N CYS A 276 8.88 -16.24 -2.68
CA CYS A 276 8.40 -16.27 -1.30
C CYS A 276 8.60 -17.64 -0.62
N LEU A 277 8.47 -18.75 -1.34
CA LEU A 277 8.67 -20.10 -0.79
C LEU A 277 10.11 -20.37 -0.33
N ARG A 278 11.09 -19.65 -0.89
CA ARG A 278 12.52 -19.81 -0.57
C ARG A 278 13.08 -18.69 0.30
N GLN A 279 12.26 -17.70 0.68
CA GLN A 279 12.73 -16.57 1.48
C GLN A 279 13.05 -17.01 2.91
N THR A 280 14.28 -16.72 3.35
CA THR A 280 14.73 -16.93 4.73
C THR A 280 14.30 -15.80 5.66
N ASP A 281 14.16 -14.58 5.12
CA ASP A 281 13.82 -13.39 5.88
C ASP A 281 12.31 -13.17 5.87
N LEU A 282 11.73 -13.04 7.07
CA LEU A 282 10.29 -12.93 7.22
C LEU A 282 9.75 -11.61 6.62
N LYS A 283 10.45 -10.49 6.82
CA LYS A 283 10.07 -9.20 6.22
C LYS A 283 10.22 -9.19 4.70
N SER A 284 11.23 -9.86 4.14
CA SER A 284 11.40 -9.94 2.69
C SER A 284 10.32 -10.82 2.06
N LEU A 285 9.94 -11.92 2.72
CA LEU A 285 8.83 -12.78 2.30
C LEU A 285 7.53 -11.97 2.18
N ILE A 286 7.21 -11.14 3.19
CA ILE A 286 6.02 -10.26 3.14
C ILE A 286 6.17 -9.22 2.01
N ALA A 287 7.36 -8.65 1.80
CA ALA A 287 7.62 -7.70 0.72
C ALA A 287 7.47 -8.32 -0.69
N TYR A 288 7.92 -9.56 -0.90
CA TYR A 288 7.69 -10.24 -2.18
C TYR A 288 6.21 -10.62 -2.36
N SER A 289 5.51 -10.96 -1.29
CA SER A 289 4.06 -11.20 -1.35
C SER A 289 3.27 -9.95 -1.75
N SER A 290 3.74 -8.74 -1.38
CA SER A 290 3.09 -7.51 -1.83
C SER A 290 3.35 -7.21 -3.31
N VAL A 291 4.53 -7.56 -3.83
CA VAL A 291 4.77 -7.49 -5.28
C VAL A 291 3.85 -8.47 -6.04
N SER A 292 3.63 -9.70 -5.53
CA SER A 292 2.74 -10.64 -6.20
C SER A 292 1.28 -10.16 -6.25
N HIS A 293 0.77 -9.62 -5.14
CA HIS A 293 -0.60 -9.09 -5.06
C HIS A 293 -0.79 -7.82 -5.89
N MET A 294 0.16 -6.89 -5.86
CA MET A 294 0.09 -5.67 -6.69
C MET A 294 0.31 -5.98 -8.17
N GLY A 295 1.00 -7.07 -8.52
CA GLY A 295 1.06 -7.60 -9.88
C GLY A 295 -0.34 -7.92 -10.46
N LEU A 296 -1.22 -8.54 -9.67
CA LEU A 296 -2.63 -8.76 -10.06
C LEU A 296 -3.38 -7.44 -10.23
N VAL A 297 -3.16 -6.45 -9.36
CA VAL A 297 -3.73 -5.10 -9.49
C VAL A 297 -3.30 -4.43 -10.80
N ILE A 298 -2.01 -4.50 -11.15
CA ILE A 298 -1.51 -3.94 -12.42
C ILE A 298 -2.17 -4.65 -13.60
N ALA A 299 -2.22 -5.99 -13.60
CA ALA A 299 -2.85 -6.77 -14.66
C ALA A 299 -4.33 -6.39 -14.86
N ALA A 300 -5.08 -6.24 -13.76
CA ALA A 300 -6.47 -5.81 -13.79
C ALA A 300 -6.63 -4.39 -14.37
N CYS A 301 -5.83 -3.43 -13.90
CA CYS A 301 -5.89 -2.05 -14.37
C CYS A 301 -5.50 -1.90 -15.86
N MET A 302 -4.68 -2.80 -16.42
CA MET A 302 -4.33 -2.79 -17.84
C MET A 302 -5.48 -3.29 -18.75
N ILE A 303 -6.39 -4.11 -18.24
CA ILE A 303 -7.54 -4.65 -19.00
C ILE A 303 -8.72 -3.67 -19.05
N GLN A 304 -8.82 -2.77 -18.07
CA GLN A 304 -9.76 -1.63 -18.06
C GLN A 304 -11.24 -2.01 -18.14
N THR A 305 -11.60 -3.24 -17.74
CA THR A 305 -13.02 -3.61 -17.57
C THR A 305 -13.52 -3.14 -16.20
N HIS A 306 -14.84 -2.93 -16.09
CA HIS A 306 -15.46 -2.51 -14.83
C HIS A 306 -15.19 -3.54 -13.71
N TRP A 307 -15.33 -4.83 -14.00
CA TRP A 307 -14.99 -5.91 -13.08
C TRP A 307 -13.52 -5.87 -12.64
N ALA A 308 -12.59 -5.63 -13.59
CA ALA A 308 -11.17 -5.52 -13.26
C ALA A 308 -10.87 -4.32 -12.34
N PHE A 309 -11.44 -3.14 -12.60
CA PHE A 309 -11.27 -1.99 -11.72
C PHE A 309 -11.87 -2.20 -10.34
N SER A 310 -13.04 -2.86 -10.24
CA SER A 310 -13.62 -3.17 -8.94
C SER A 310 -12.74 -4.12 -8.13
N GLY A 311 -12.28 -5.22 -8.73
CA GLY A 311 -11.39 -6.17 -8.10
C GLY A 311 -10.06 -5.53 -7.69
N ALA A 312 -9.48 -4.70 -8.56
CA ALA A 312 -8.26 -3.94 -8.27
C ALA A 312 -8.42 -3.03 -7.03
N MET A 313 -9.55 -2.31 -6.92
CA MET A 313 -9.84 -1.45 -5.77
C MET A 313 -10.01 -2.23 -4.48
N ILE A 314 -10.82 -3.29 -4.52
CA ILE A 314 -11.03 -4.15 -3.35
C ILE A 314 -9.69 -4.72 -2.90
N LEU A 315 -8.87 -5.26 -3.82
CA LEU A 315 -7.57 -5.86 -3.53
C LEU A 315 -6.61 -4.82 -2.94
N MET A 316 -6.57 -3.60 -3.47
CA MET A 316 -5.70 -2.55 -2.94
C MET A 316 -6.02 -2.22 -1.47
N ILE A 317 -7.30 -2.15 -1.09
CA ILE A 317 -7.70 -1.87 0.29
C ILE A 317 -7.45 -3.08 1.20
N SER A 318 -7.92 -4.25 0.78
CA SER A 318 -7.83 -5.47 1.59
C SER A 318 -6.38 -5.90 1.78
N HIS A 319 -5.57 -5.89 0.71
CA HIS A 319 -4.14 -6.14 0.79
C HIS A 319 -3.40 -5.06 1.59
N GLY A 320 -3.86 -3.80 1.54
CA GLY A 320 -3.32 -2.73 2.37
C GLY A 320 -3.38 -3.04 3.87
N LEU A 321 -4.53 -3.51 4.34
CA LEU A 321 -4.72 -3.91 5.74
C LEU A 321 -4.00 -5.22 6.09
N THR A 322 -4.03 -6.24 5.21
CA THR A 322 -3.37 -7.53 5.52
C THR A 322 -1.84 -7.40 5.53
N SER A 323 -1.26 -6.71 4.56
CA SER A 323 0.20 -6.53 4.50
C SER A 323 0.72 -5.70 5.67
N SER A 324 0.03 -4.63 6.07
CA SER A 324 0.43 -3.86 7.26
C SER A 324 0.34 -4.70 8.53
N MET A 325 -0.71 -5.53 8.67
CA MET A 325 -0.84 -6.46 9.78
C MET A 325 0.30 -7.47 9.83
N LEU A 326 0.66 -8.08 8.68
CA LEU A 326 1.77 -9.02 8.60
C LEU A 326 3.11 -8.38 8.95
N PHE A 327 3.37 -7.15 8.50
CA PHE A 327 4.58 -6.40 8.92
C PHE A 327 4.58 -6.12 10.42
N CYS A 328 3.42 -5.85 11.02
CA CYS A 328 3.32 -5.69 12.47
C CYS A 328 3.59 -7.00 13.21
N LEU A 329 3.04 -8.12 12.75
CA LEU A 329 3.31 -9.44 13.32
C LEU A 329 4.81 -9.80 13.20
N ALA A 330 5.41 -9.53 12.05
CA ALA A 330 6.86 -9.62 11.84
C ALA A 330 7.64 -8.82 12.88
N ASN A 331 7.20 -7.59 13.15
CA ASN A 331 7.82 -6.71 14.13
C ASN A 331 7.67 -7.23 15.57
N THR A 332 6.54 -7.82 15.93
CA THR A 332 6.38 -8.42 17.28
C THR A 332 7.36 -9.57 17.52
N ASN A 333 7.70 -10.36 16.49
CA ASN A 333 8.74 -11.39 16.60
C ASN A 333 10.14 -10.75 16.66
N TYR A 334 10.37 -9.70 15.86
CA TYR A 334 11.65 -9.00 15.81
C TYR A 334 11.98 -8.26 17.11
N GLU A 335 11.01 -7.62 17.77
CA GLU A 335 11.20 -6.93 19.05
C GLU A 335 11.64 -7.89 20.17
N ARG A 336 11.36 -9.19 20.04
CA ARG A 336 11.74 -10.23 21.02
C ARG A 336 13.03 -10.96 20.67
N THR A 337 13.20 -11.30 19.41
CA THR A 337 14.31 -12.17 18.96
C THR A 337 15.47 -11.39 18.33
N HIS A 338 15.29 -10.10 18.04
CA HIS A 338 16.24 -9.23 17.34
C HIS A 338 16.78 -9.78 16.02
N SER A 339 16.11 -10.79 15.44
CA SER A 339 16.48 -11.42 14.18
C SER A 339 15.27 -11.48 13.25
N ARG A 340 15.53 -11.37 11.94
CA ARG A 340 14.50 -11.43 10.89
C ARG A 340 14.36 -12.83 10.28
N ILE A 341 15.24 -13.75 10.68
CA ILE A 341 15.39 -15.08 10.08
C ILE A 341 14.22 -15.96 10.54
N LEU A 342 13.45 -16.46 9.58
CA LEU A 342 12.28 -17.31 9.79
C LEU A 342 12.63 -18.58 10.58
N LEU A 343 13.79 -19.17 10.32
CA LEU A 343 14.27 -20.39 10.98
C LEU A 343 14.53 -20.20 12.49
N LEU A 344 14.91 -18.99 12.89
CA LEU A 344 15.14 -18.66 14.30
C LEU A 344 13.82 -18.42 15.04
N THR A 345 12.74 -18.04 14.36
CA THR A 345 11.47 -17.65 14.98
C THR A 345 10.43 -18.78 14.97
N ARG A 346 10.86 -20.02 15.24
CA ARG A 346 10.02 -21.23 15.15
C ARG A 346 9.26 -21.54 16.44
N GLY A 347 8.11 -22.20 16.30
CA GLY A 347 7.39 -22.82 17.41
C GLY A 347 6.81 -21.84 18.44
N LEU A 348 6.42 -20.63 18.04
CA LEU A 348 5.95 -19.60 18.98
C LEU A 348 4.53 -19.84 19.54
N GLN A 349 3.74 -20.74 18.94
CA GLN A 349 2.36 -21.01 19.36
C GLN A 349 2.20 -21.41 20.85
N PRO A 350 2.98 -22.34 21.43
CA PRO A 350 2.86 -22.69 22.85
C PRO A 350 3.19 -21.53 23.80
N LEU A 351 4.06 -20.58 23.39
CA LEU A 351 4.42 -19.42 24.22
C LEU A 351 3.40 -18.29 24.11
N LEU A 352 2.91 -17.99 22.91
CA LEU A 352 2.09 -16.82 22.61
C LEU A 352 0.79 -17.24 21.87
N PRO A 353 -0.14 -17.96 22.53
CA PRO A 353 -1.31 -18.55 21.87
C PRO A 353 -2.22 -17.49 21.24
N LEU A 354 -2.44 -16.36 21.90
CA LEU A 354 -3.25 -15.27 21.35
C LEU A 354 -2.54 -14.57 20.18
N MET A 355 -1.20 -14.51 20.17
CA MET A 355 -0.47 -14.01 19.00
C MET A 355 -0.56 -15.00 17.83
N ALA A 356 -0.54 -16.30 18.12
CA ALA A 356 -0.73 -17.33 17.11
C ALA A 356 -2.12 -17.25 16.44
N THR A 357 -3.17 -16.89 17.17
CA THR A 357 -4.49 -16.64 16.56
C THR A 357 -4.47 -15.43 15.62
N TRP A 358 -3.73 -14.36 15.96
CA TRP A 358 -3.54 -13.22 15.06
C TRP A 358 -2.74 -13.60 13.81
N TRP A 359 -1.68 -14.39 13.96
CA TRP A 359 -0.94 -14.97 12.84
C TRP A 359 -1.82 -15.84 11.94
N LEU A 360 -2.70 -16.66 12.52
CA LEU A 360 -3.64 -17.47 11.75
C LEU A 360 -4.58 -16.56 10.94
N LEU A 361 -5.25 -15.59 11.58
CA LEU A 361 -6.17 -14.67 10.91
C LEU A 361 -5.49 -13.86 9.80
N ALA A 362 -4.28 -13.34 10.04
CA ALA A 362 -3.50 -12.64 9.02
C ALA A 362 -3.16 -13.54 7.82
N ASN A 363 -2.82 -14.81 8.06
CA ASN A 363 -2.52 -15.75 6.98
C ASN A 363 -3.77 -16.20 6.23
N LEU A 364 -4.90 -16.45 6.92
CA LEU A 364 -6.19 -16.76 6.30
C LEU A 364 -6.62 -15.64 5.35
N THR A 365 -6.45 -14.38 5.77
CA THR A 365 -6.75 -13.24 4.92
C THR A 365 -5.75 -13.13 3.77
N ASN A 366 -4.44 -13.32 3.99
CA ASN A 366 -3.42 -13.24 2.92
C ASN A 366 -3.56 -14.33 1.84
N MET A 367 -4.04 -15.53 2.19
CA MET A 367 -4.32 -16.59 1.21
C MET A 367 -5.72 -16.51 0.58
N ALA A 368 -6.43 -15.41 0.80
CA ALA A 368 -7.77 -15.19 0.25
C ALA A 368 -8.76 -16.33 0.60
N LEU A 369 -8.87 -16.70 1.88
CA LEU A 369 -9.89 -17.68 2.31
C LEU A 369 -11.32 -17.09 2.19
N PRO A 370 -12.34 -17.83 1.72
CA PRO A 370 -13.73 -17.37 1.84
C PRO A 370 -14.15 -17.21 3.32
N PRO A 371 -14.89 -16.17 3.72
CA PRO A 371 -15.52 -15.08 2.95
C PRO A 371 -14.72 -13.75 2.94
N THR A 372 -13.38 -13.78 2.94
CA THR A 372 -12.58 -12.55 3.05
C THR A 372 -12.66 -11.65 1.81
N THR A 373 -12.47 -10.35 1.99
CA THR A 373 -12.46 -9.36 0.89
C THR A 373 -11.32 -9.58 -0.10
N ASN A 374 -10.18 -10.14 0.34
CA ASN A 374 -9.09 -10.54 -0.56
C ASN A 374 -9.56 -11.57 -1.59
N LEU A 375 -10.34 -12.58 -1.19
CA LEU A 375 -10.90 -13.54 -2.14
C LEU A 375 -11.84 -12.88 -3.13
N MET A 376 -12.73 -12.00 -2.64
CA MET A 376 -13.66 -11.30 -3.52
C MET A 376 -12.90 -10.53 -4.61
N ALA A 377 -11.80 -9.90 -4.23
CA ALA A 377 -10.94 -9.16 -5.14
C ALA A 377 -10.18 -10.06 -6.13
N GLU A 378 -9.51 -11.10 -5.63
CA GLU A 378 -8.76 -12.04 -6.49
C GLU A 378 -9.69 -12.76 -7.47
N LEU A 379 -10.87 -13.20 -7.02
CA LEU A 379 -11.86 -13.85 -7.87
C LEU A 379 -12.38 -12.91 -8.97
N THR A 380 -12.73 -11.66 -8.62
CA THR A 380 -13.21 -10.67 -9.61
C THR A 380 -12.14 -10.33 -10.64
N ILE A 381 -10.88 -10.21 -10.23
CA ILE A 381 -9.74 -10.04 -11.15
C ILE A 381 -9.57 -11.27 -12.04
N MET A 382 -9.66 -12.49 -11.50
CA MET A 382 -9.55 -13.73 -12.28
C MET A 382 -10.65 -13.86 -13.33
N ILE A 383 -11.91 -13.51 -13.00
CA ILE A 383 -13.02 -13.51 -13.95
C ILE A 383 -12.78 -12.50 -15.07
N ALA A 384 -12.34 -11.29 -14.73
CA ALA A 384 -12.04 -10.26 -15.72
C ALA A 384 -10.88 -10.66 -16.66
N LEU A 385 -9.84 -11.29 -16.12
CA LEU A 385 -8.71 -11.82 -16.89
C LEU A 385 -9.13 -12.99 -17.79
N PHE A 386 -9.96 -13.90 -17.28
CA PHE A 386 -10.48 -15.03 -18.06
C PHE A 386 -11.30 -14.55 -19.26
N ASN A 387 -12.15 -13.54 -19.06
CA ASN A 387 -12.92 -12.91 -20.13
C ASN A 387 -12.01 -12.20 -21.16
N TRP A 388 -10.84 -11.69 -20.73
CA TRP A 388 -9.86 -11.12 -21.64
C TRP A 388 -9.12 -12.18 -22.46
N SER A 389 -8.62 -13.24 -21.83
CA SER A 389 -8.21 -14.47 -22.52
C SER A 389 -8.22 -15.68 -21.60
N ALA A 390 -8.78 -16.78 -22.09
CA ALA A 390 -8.99 -18.00 -21.31
C ALA A 390 -7.70 -18.58 -20.71
N PHE A 391 -6.56 -18.45 -21.40
CA PHE A 391 -5.27 -18.97 -20.94
C PHE A 391 -4.78 -18.33 -19.63
N THR A 392 -5.24 -17.12 -19.30
CA THR A 392 -4.84 -16.45 -18.05
C THR A 392 -5.27 -17.22 -16.81
N ILE A 393 -6.30 -18.07 -16.89
CA ILE A 393 -6.75 -18.87 -15.74
C ILE A 393 -5.69 -19.84 -15.23
N ILE A 394 -4.84 -20.34 -16.13
CA ILE A 394 -3.74 -21.24 -15.76
C ILE A 394 -2.71 -20.45 -14.94
N LEU A 395 -2.37 -19.23 -15.40
CA LEU A 395 -1.41 -18.36 -14.72
C LEU A 395 -1.95 -17.90 -13.35
N THR A 396 -3.19 -17.41 -13.28
CA THR A 396 -3.79 -16.95 -12.02
C THR A 396 -4.11 -18.09 -11.07
N GLY A 397 -4.53 -19.27 -11.57
CA GLY A 397 -4.74 -20.47 -10.77
C GLY A 397 -3.46 -20.99 -10.13
N ILE A 398 -2.35 -21.00 -10.86
CA ILE A 398 -1.04 -21.36 -10.28
C ILE A 398 -0.58 -20.27 -9.30
N ALA A 399 -0.81 -18.98 -9.59
CA ALA A 399 -0.45 -17.89 -8.69
C ALA A 399 -1.17 -18.00 -7.34
N THR A 400 -2.48 -18.27 -7.34
CA THR A 400 -3.28 -18.47 -6.12
C THR A 400 -2.90 -19.75 -5.36
N LEU A 401 -2.53 -20.82 -6.06
CA LEU A 401 -1.93 -22.00 -5.41
C LEU A 401 -0.62 -21.64 -4.70
N LEU A 402 0.24 -20.87 -5.37
CA LEU A 402 1.51 -20.43 -4.79
C LEU A 402 1.27 -19.48 -3.61
N THR A 403 0.26 -18.59 -3.66
CA THR A 403 -0.11 -17.73 -2.52
C THR A 403 -0.53 -18.54 -1.31
N ALA A 404 -1.41 -19.54 -1.48
CA ALA A 404 -1.76 -20.46 -0.40
C ALA A 404 -0.54 -21.21 0.14
N SER A 405 0.37 -21.65 -0.73
CA SER A 405 1.55 -22.42 -0.31
C SER A 405 2.52 -21.59 0.54
N TYR A 406 2.89 -20.36 0.14
CA TYR A 406 3.85 -19.56 0.91
C TYR A 406 3.25 -18.97 2.19
N THR A 407 1.95 -18.68 2.21
CA THR A 407 1.25 -18.17 3.41
C THR A 407 1.17 -19.25 4.49
N LEU A 408 0.82 -20.48 4.10
CA LEU A 408 0.87 -21.62 5.01
C LEU A 408 2.29 -21.92 5.46
N PHE A 409 3.28 -21.86 4.56
CA PHE A 409 4.69 -21.99 4.92
C PHE A 409 5.11 -20.96 5.97
N MET A 410 4.74 -19.68 5.80
CA MET A 410 4.99 -18.61 6.75
C MET A 410 4.38 -18.91 8.14
N LEU A 411 3.11 -19.38 8.17
CA LEU A 411 2.44 -19.75 9.41
C LEU A 411 3.11 -20.95 10.10
N LEU A 412 3.37 -22.02 9.35
CA LEU A 412 3.95 -23.26 9.88
C LEU A 412 5.34 -23.01 10.45
N MET A 413 6.16 -22.23 9.76
CA MET A 413 7.54 -21.98 10.18
C MET A 413 7.63 -21.01 11.35
N THR A 414 6.70 -20.07 11.50
CA THR A 414 6.74 -19.12 12.63
C THR A 414 6.03 -19.66 13.87
N GLN A 415 4.86 -20.28 13.70
CA GLN A 415 4.00 -20.65 14.82
C GLN A 415 4.17 -22.10 15.24
N ARG A 416 4.38 -23.03 14.30
CA ARG A 416 4.46 -24.47 14.57
C ARG A 416 5.91 -24.97 14.61
N GLY A 417 6.07 -26.20 15.06
CA GLY A 417 7.35 -26.88 15.19
C GLY A 417 7.91 -26.84 16.61
N VAL A 418 9.12 -27.38 16.77
CA VAL A 418 9.81 -27.45 18.05
C VAL A 418 10.34 -26.06 18.41
N LEU A 419 10.09 -25.63 19.64
CA LEU A 419 10.59 -24.38 20.17
C LEU A 419 12.13 -24.43 20.32
N PRO A 420 12.89 -23.48 19.74
CA PRO A 420 14.32 -23.37 19.98
C PRO A 420 14.60 -23.08 21.47
N THR A 421 15.58 -23.76 22.05
CA THR A 421 15.94 -23.63 23.48
C THR A 421 16.35 -22.21 23.86
N HIS A 422 17.01 -21.46 22.96
CA HIS A 422 17.40 -20.06 23.17
C HIS A 422 16.22 -19.08 23.29
N ILE A 423 15.00 -19.52 22.95
CA ILE A 423 13.80 -18.69 22.87
C ILE A 423 12.81 -18.98 24.03
N ALA A 424 13.14 -19.94 24.89
CA ALA A 424 12.26 -20.37 25.98
C ALA A 424 11.85 -19.27 26.96
N SER A 425 12.66 -18.20 27.11
CA SER A 425 12.40 -17.09 28.03
C SER A 425 11.89 -15.81 27.34
N ILE A 426 11.07 -15.95 26.30
CA ILE A 426 10.44 -14.80 25.65
C ILE A 426 9.42 -14.12 26.58
N GLN A 427 9.36 -12.78 26.53
CA GLN A 427 8.32 -11.99 27.18
C GLN A 427 6.95 -12.21 26.52
N ASN A 428 5.91 -12.27 27.36
CA ASN A 428 4.51 -12.36 26.93
C ASN A 428 4.10 -11.20 26.00
N SER A 429 2.97 -11.37 25.31
CA SER A 429 2.41 -10.36 24.42
C SER A 429 1.83 -9.18 25.18
N ASN A 430 2.23 -7.97 24.77
CA ASN A 430 1.75 -6.73 25.36
C ASN A 430 0.33 -6.39 24.87
N THR A 431 -0.45 -5.68 25.70
CA THR A 431 -1.78 -5.19 25.34
C THR A 431 -1.76 -4.28 24.10
N ARG A 432 -0.71 -3.46 23.95
CA ARG A 432 -0.45 -2.65 22.74
C ARG A 432 -0.42 -3.49 21.47
N GLU A 433 0.25 -4.64 21.51
CA GLU A 433 0.40 -5.51 20.34
C GLU A 433 -0.95 -6.11 19.94
N HIS A 434 -1.73 -6.59 20.91
CA HIS A 434 -3.07 -7.11 20.65
C HIS A 434 -4.02 -6.03 20.14
N LEU A 435 -4.01 -4.84 20.75
CA LEU A 435 -4.81 -3.71 20.29
C LEU A 435 -4.46 -3.35 18.83
N LEU A 436 -3.17 -3.32 18.49
CA LEU A 436 -2.74 -3.10 17.13
C LEU A 436 -3.29 -4.17 16.16
N MET A 437 -3.23 -5.47 16.52
CA MET A 437 -3.78 -6.53 15.67
C MET A 437 -5.31 -6.42 15.51
N THR A 438 -6.02 -6.12 16.59
CA THR A 438 -7.49 -5.93 16.55
C THR A 438 -7.88 -4.79 15.62
N LEU A 439 -7.16 -3.66 15.64
CA LEU A 439 -7.43 -2.50 14.81
C LEU A 439 -7.14 -2.73 13.31
N HIS A 440 -6.34 -3.74 12.97
CA HIS A 440 -6.17 -4.18 11.58
C HIS A 440 -7.29 -5.11 11.13
N ILE A 441 -7.68 -6.07 11.97
CA ILE A 441 -8.64 -7.12 11.61
C ILE A 441 -10.09 -6.64 11.65
N ILE A 442 -10.47 -5.84 12.64
CA ILE A 442 -11.87 -5.40 12.79
C ILE A 442 -12.36 -4.69 11.51
N PRO A 443 -11.64 -3.71 10.93
CA PRO A 443 -12.06 -3.11 9.65
C PRO A 443 -12.17 -4.14 8.53
N LEU A 444 -11.23 -5.09 8.44
CA LEU A 444 -11.23 -6.10 7.40
C LEU A 444 -12.45 -7.05 7.52
N LEU A 445 -12.84 -7.42 8.74
CA LEU A 445 -14.05 -8.20 8.99
C LEU A 445 -15.33 -7.40 8.71
N LEU A 446 -15.38 -6.14 9.11
CA LEU A 446 -16.54 -5.27 8.86
C LEU A 446 -16.76 -5.03 7.36
N LEU A 447 -15.68 -4.93 6.58
CA LEU A 447 -15.76 -4.75 5.13
C LEU A 447 -16.34 -5.98 4.39
N ILE A 448 -16.33 -7.17 5.01
CA ILE A 448 -17.01 -8.35 4.45
C ILE A 448 -18.53 -8.13 4.38
N LEU A 449 -19.10 -7.40 5.35
CA LEU A 449 -20.55 -7.16 5.40
C LEU A 449 -21.04 -6.17 4.33
N LYS A 450 -20.19 -5.23 3.92
CA LYS A 450 -20.52 -4.20 2.92
C LYS A 450 -19.33 -3.92 1.98
N PRO A 451 -18.99 -4.87 1.09
CA PRO A 451 -17.83 -4.71 0.21
C PRO A 451 -18.06 -3.66 -0.89
N GLU A 452 -19.31 -3.25 -1.13
CA GLU A 452 -19.68 -2.16 -2.05
C GLU A 452 -18.92 -0.87 -1.75
N LEU A 453 -18.66 -0.58 -0.46
CA LEU A 453 -17.95 0.62 0.00
C LEU A 453 -16.53 0.75 -0.55
N ILE A 454 -15.92 -0.37 -0.96
CA ILE A 454 -14.53 -0.44 -1.44
C ILE A 454 -14.43 -0.88 -2.90
N SER A 455 -15.56 -1.08 -3.58
CA SER A 455 -15.62 -1.54 -4.97
C SER A 455 -15.24 -0.47 -5.99
N GLY A 456 -15.27 0.81 -5.62
CA GLY A 456 -14.87 1.92 -6.49
C GLY A 456 -15.80 2.22 -7.67
N ILE A 457 -16.96 1.55 -7.76
CA ILE A 457 -17.97 1.75 -8.82
C ILE A 457 -19.23 2.37 -8.21
N PRO A 458 -19.79 3.44 -8.81
CA PRO A 458 -21.08 3.97 -8.39
C PRO A 458 -22.18 2.92 -8.57
N SER A 459 -22.83 2.59 -7.45
CA SER A 459 -24.08 1.84 -7.41
C SER A 459 -25.19 2.61 -8.10
#